data_AF-A0A0B5F3M6-F1
#
_entry.id   AF-A0A0B5F3M6-F1
#
_cell.length_a   1.000
_cell.length_b   1.000
_cell.length_c   1.000
_cell.angle_alpha   90.00
_cell.angle_beta   90.00
_cell.angle_gamma   90.00
#
_symmetry.space_group_name_H-M   'P 1'
#
loop_
_entity.id
_entity.type
_entity.pdbx_description
1 polymer ?
#
loop_
_entity_poly.entity_id
_entity_poly.type
_entity_poly.pdbx_seq_one_letter_code
_entity_poly.pdbx_strand_id
1 'polypeptide(L)'
;MRAHGKRKPQSEEREAAGRVPPASAPVQRMLALQRTAGNAAVSRAVEAERHAHGPGCGHAEPAAAPVRRRVTQPSVQRAPAPSVQRTVWQFEPGSSWTDPVTGHQARWQSTTDPEDVRTSAQLGINTRSAPVAGDTYDDATREVHSSANADFSRKGTVSDKRYPRRELQARRALVEAKQRIATALAMLEAAGDQPGGPLLAALHSGFPAFRTASPRQIAELLPRITEVVRRIRAGLNAEGAKIALAGKDAQSDPTVRAWVDPSPRDYLTRLTNPDQMKSEELPTMDAGRSGPIHLMESGQSAWYLVHEATHRFAGTLDYQYSPYEDELKEESFEAGMAGAVGPGEAAERDRAMIGKRAVRPPGEYTGQHESQPAMQRNWYALGRRALMNADSYAQFILTATGAPTPRT
;
A
#
# COMPACT_ATOMS: atom_id res chain seq x y z
N MET A 1 -60.76 -16.22 -19.28
CA MET A 1 -61.06 -15.26 -18.20
C MET A 1 -59.86 -14.35 -18.00
N ARG A 2 -60.07 -13.04 -18.05
CA ARG A 2 -59.08 -11.98 -17.82
C ARG A 2 -58.79 -11.82 -16.33
N ALA A 3 -57.56 -11.47 -15.97
CA ALA A 3 -57.29 -10.54 -14.86
C ALA A 3 -55.90 -9.90 -15.01
N HIS A 4 -55.91 -8.56 -15.05
CA HIS A 4 -54.76 -7.65 -15.06
C HIS A 4 -54.14 -7.51 -13.66
N GLY A 5 -52.82 -7.27 -13.59
CA GLY A 5 -52.09 -6.95 -12.36
C GLY A 5 -50.96 -5.93 -12.58
N LYS A 6 -51.37 -4.66 -12.63
CA LYS A 6 -50.66 -3.36 -12.60
C LYS A 6 -49.13 -3.30 -12.37
N ARG A 7 -48.46 -2.67 -13.33
CA ARG A 7 -47.15 -1.99 -13.27
C ARG A 7 -47.33 -0.61 -12.59
N LYS A 8 -46.44 -0.22 -11.68
CA LYS A 8 -46.27 1.18 -11.23
C LYS A 8 -44.92 1.73 -11.73
N PRO A 9 -44.88 2.91 -12.35
CA PRO A 9 -43.66 3.70 -12.56
C PRO A 9 -43.55 4.83 -11.52
N GLN A 10 -42.35 5.12 -11.05
CA GLN A 10 -41.87 6.35 -10.34
C GLN A 10 -40.47 5.98 -9.77
N SER A 11 -39.40 6.76 -9.89
CA SER A 11 -39.24 8.20 -10.12
C SER A 11 -37.80 8.49 -10.56
N GLU A 12 -37.62 9.09 -11.74
CA GLU A 12 -36.45 9.89 -12.11
C GLU A 12 -36.61 11.28 -11.45
N GLU A 13 -35.92 11.54 -10.36
CA GLU A 13 -35.67 12.91 -9.87
C GLU A 13 -34.67 12.89 -8.70
N ARG A 14 -33.39 13.17 -9.01
CA ARG A 14 -32.42 13.89 -8.17
C ARG A 14 -31.06 13.92 -8.87
N GLU A 15 -30.98 14.77 -9.88
CA GLU A 15 -29.73 15.19 -10.49
C GLU A 15 -29.67 16.72 -10.38
N ALA A 16 -29.10 17.23 -9.28
CA ALA A 16 -28.61 18.60 -9.11
C ALA A 16 -27.97 18.75 -7.72
N ALA A 17 -26.72 18.33 -7.56
CA ALA A 17 -25.86 18.74 -6.45
C ALA A 17 -24.68 19.54 -7.01
N GLY A 18 -24.41 20.69 -6.39
CA GLY A 18 -23.70 21.83 -6.96
C GLY A 18 -22.31 21.56 -7.56
N ARG A 19 -22.13 22.02 -8.80
CA ARG A 19 -20.79 22.32 -9.34
C ARG A 19 -20.29 23.61 -8.71
N VAL A 20 -19.14 23.53 -8.04
CA VAL A 20 -18.36 24.71 -7.63
C VAL A 20 -17.89 25.43 -8.90
N PRO A 21 -18.10 26.75 -9.04
CA PRO A 21 -17.64 27.47 -10.22
C PRO A 21 -16.10 27.47 -10.27
N PRO A 22 -15.49 27.33 -11.47
CA PRO A 22 -14.05 27.35 -11.60
C PRO A 22 -13.48 28.72 -11.16
N ALA A 23 -12.32 28.68 -10.49
CA ALA A 23 -11.61 29.88 -10.09
C ALA A 23 -11.35 30.79 -11.31
N SER A 24 -11.57 32.09 -11.14
CA SER A 24 -11.45 33.06 -12.23
C SER A 24 -10.02 33.09 -12.81
N ALA A 25 -9.90 33.39 -14.11
CA ALA A 25 -8.63 33.42 -14.83
C ALA A 25 -7.50 34.26 -14.17
N PRO A 26 -7.76 35.35 -13.42
CA PRO A 26 -6.74 36.04 -12.63
C PRO A 26 -6.17 35.20 -11.48
N VAL A 27 -6.99 34.42 -10.78
CA VAL A 27 -6.55 33.56 -9.66
C VAL A 27 -5.69 32.41 -10.19
N GLN A 28 -6.07 31.81 -11.32
CA GLN A 28 -5.26 30.77 -11.98
C GLN A 28 -3.89 31.32 -12.44
N ARG A 29 -3.85 32.55 -12.97
CA ARG A 29 -2.59 33.22 -13.34
C ARG A 29 -1.71 33.54 -12.13
N MET A 30 -2.30 33.96 -11.01
CA MET A 30 -1.57 34.20 -9.77
C MET A 30 -0.98 32.90 -9.20
N LEU A 31 -1.74 31.80 -9.21
CA LEU A 31 -1.24 30.47 -8.81
C LEU A 31 -0.15 29.94 -9.74
N ALA A 32 -0.22 30.22 -11.05
CA ALA A 32 0.84 29.89 -11.99
C ALA A 32 2.12 30.70 -11.70
N LEU A 33 2.02 32.01 -11.44
CA LEU A 33 3.13 32.88 -11.04
C LEU A 33 3.79 32.43 -9.73
N GLN A 34 2.98 32.06 -8.72
CA GLN A 34 3.48 31.53 -7.45
C GLN A 34 4.26 30.22 -7.65
N ARG A 35 3.76 29.32 -8.52
CA ARG A 35 4.47 28.09 -8.89
C ARG A 35 5.80 28.36 -9.60
N THR A 36 5.82 29.27 -10.57
CA THR A 36 7.06 29.64 -11.29
C THR A 36 8.10 30.27 -10.34
N ALA A 37 7.67 31.17 -9.45
CA ALA A 37 8.55 31.80 -8.46
C ALA A 37 9.11 30.78 -7.44
N GLY A 38 8.26 29.84 -6.98
CA GLY A 38 8.67 28.74 -6.11
C GLY A 38 9.73 27.84 -6.77
N ASN A 39 9.51 27.43 -8.01
CA ASN A 39 10.45 26.59 -8.75
C ASN A 39 11.81 27.27 -8.95
N ALA A 40 11.83 28.57 -9.29
CA ALA A 40 13.07 29.33 -9.46
C ALA A 40 13.85 29.52 -8.14
N ALA A 41 13.18 29.59 -7.00
CA ALA A 41 13.83 29.63 -5.70
C ALA A 41 14.50 28.28 -5.36
N VAL A 42 13.81 27.17 -5.65
CA VAL A 42 14.34 25.81 -5.44
C VAL A 42 15.57 25.54 -6.31
N SER A 43 15.53 25.89 -7.60
CA SER A 43 16.69 25.71 -8.49
C SER A 43 17.93 26.46 -8.01
N ARG A 44 17.78 27.70 -7.53
CA ARG A 44 18.89 28.48 -6.96
C ARG A 44 19.45 27.89 -5.68
N ALA A 45 18.62 27.32 -4.82
CA ALA A 45 19.06 26.65 -3.60
C ALA A 45 19.89 25.38 -3.92
N VAL A 46 19.43 24.58 -4.90
CA VAL A 46 20.15 23.38 -5.37
C VAL A 46 21.48 23.76 -6.05
N GLU A 47 21.51 24.83 -6.85
CA GLU A 47 22.76 25.34 -7.43
C GLU A 47 23.73 25.80 -6.33
N ALA A 48 23.25 26.55 -5.33
CA ALA A 48 24.08 26.98 -4.20
C ALA A 48 24.65 25.79 -3.40
N GLU A 49 23.87 24.73 -3.19
CA GLU A 49 24.33 23.51 -2.51
C GLU A 49 25.37 22.74 -3.33
N ARG A 50 25.23 22.71 -4.66
CA ARG A 50 26.22 22.10 -5.56
C ARG A 50 27.55 22.86 -5.61
N HIS A 51 27.54 24.16 -5.33
CA HIS A 51 28.78 24.95 -5.20
C HIS A 51 29.50 24.75 -3.86
N ALA A 52 28.86 24.14 -2.86
CA ALA A 52 29.45 23.97 -1.53
C ALA A 52 30.53 22.86 -1.45
N HIS A 53 30.63 21.97 -2.43
CA HIS A 53 31.60 20.87 -2.41
C HIS A 53 32.24 20.61 -3.77
N GLY A 54 33.22 21.46 -4.12
CA GLY A 54 34.21 21.14 -5.14
C GLY A 54 35.39 20.33 -4.56
N PRO A 55 35.96 19.36 -5.29
CA PRO A 55 37.18 18.67 -4.88
C PRO A 55 38.34 19.67 -4.85
N GLY A 56 38.74 20.10 -3.64
CA GLY A 56 39.81 21.08 -3.43
C GLY A 56 39.80 21.85 -2.11
N CYS A 57 38.75 21.75 -1.29
CA CYS A 57 38.76 22.37 0.05
C CYS A 57 39.49 21.48 1.06
N GLY A 58 40.81 21.70 1.18
CA GLY A 58 41.65 21.05 2.17
C GLY A 58 41.34 21.51 3.60
N HIS A 59 41.08 20.55 4.49
CA HIS A 59 41.18 20.76 5.93
C HIS A 59 42.16 19.74 6.49
N ALA A 60 43.34 20.24 6.87
CA ALA A 60 44.29 19.54 7.71
C ALA A 60 43.82 19.61 9.18
N GLU A 61 43.84 18.47 9.86
CA GLU A 61 43.99 18.36 11.32
C GLU A 61 45.50 18.32 11.69
N PRO A 62 45.94 18.44 12.97
CA PRO A 62 45.17 18.39 14.23
C PRO A 62 45.59 19.40 15.35
N ALA A 63 44.87 19.28 16.48
CA ALA A 63 45.33 19.32 17.89
C ALA A 63 44.97 20.54 18.75
N ALA A 64 43.94 20.38 19.59
CA ALA A 64 43.96 20.55 21.06
C ALA A 64 42.53 20.58 21.63
N ALA A 65 42.31 19.91 22.76
CA ALA A 65 41.10 20.00 23.59
C ALA A 65 41.52 20.44 25.02
N PRO A 66 40.62 20.83 25.95
CA PRO A 66 39.20 21.21 25.83
C PRO A 66 38.83 22.50 26.60
N VAL A 67 37.83 23.28 26.16
CA VAL A 67 37.07 24.17 27.06
C VAL A 67 35.58 24.08 26.74
N ARG A 68 34.82 23.52 27.68
CA ARG A 68 33.35 23.48 27.64
C ARG A 68 32.79 24.89 27.87
N ARG A 69 32.23 25.50 26.82
CA ARG A 69 31.32 26.64 26.96
C ARG A 69 29.97 26.27 26.35
N ARG A 70 28.97 26.13 27.22
CA ARG A 70 27.58 25.83 26.87
C ARG A 70 26.99 27.06 26.18
N VAL A 71 26.90 27.01 24.85
CA VAL A 71 26.12 27.98 24.06
C VAL A 71 24.80 27.32 23.72
N THR A 72 23.72 27.84 24.28
CA THR A 72 22.35 27.53 23.90
C THR A 72 22.14 28.07 22.48
N GLN A 73 22.23 27.20 21.47
CA GLN A 73 21.83 27.57 20.11
C GLN A 73 20.30 27.66 20.05
N PRO A 74 19.73 28.73 19.47
CA PRO A 74 18.31 28.76 19.16
C PRO A 74 18.02 27.68 18.11
N SER A 75 17.00 26.88 18.37
CA SER A 75 16.46 25.89 17.44
C SER A 75 16.00 26.59 16.17
N VAL A 76 16.83 26.58 15.14
CA VAL A 76 16.39 26.93 13.78
C VAL A 76 15.44 25.83 13.36
N GLN A 77 14.13 26.13 13.39
CA GLN A 77 13.12 25.32 12.73
C GLN A 77 13.50 25.23 11.26
N ARG A 78 14.04 24.07 10.89
CA ARG A 78 14.29 23.70 9.49
C ARG A 78 12.94 23.79 8.78
N ALA A 79 12.81 24.73 7.84
CA ALA A 79 11.64 24.79 6.97
C ALA A 79 11.43 23.40 6.35
N PRO A 80 10.18 22.89 6.26
CA PRO A 80 9.92 21.61 5.64
C PRO A 80 10.50 21.63 4.22
N ALA A 81 11.21 20.56 3.86
CA ALA A 81 11.74 20.40 2.52
C ALA A 81 10.59 20.59 1.51
N PRO A 82 10.81 21.30 0.39
CA PRO A 82 9.80 21.44 -0.65
C PRO A 82 9.39 20.03 -1.11
N SER A 83 8.12 19.69 -0.93
CA SER A 83 7.58 18.42 -1.39
C SER A 83 7.66 18.40 -2.92
N VAL A 84 8.50 17.54 -3.49
CA VAL A 84 8.37 17.18 -4.90
C VAL A 84 6.95 16.67 -5.10
N GLN A 85 6.18 17.33 -5.95
CA GLN A 85 4.81 16.92 -6.24
C GLN A 85 4.88 15.59 -7.01
N ARG A 86 4.64 14.49 -6.30
CA ARG A 86 4.60 13.14 -6.87
C ARG A 86 3.40 13.00 -7.80
N THR A 87 3.65 12.65 -9.05
CA THR A 87 2.63 12.35 -10.06
C THR A 87 2.79 10.91 -10.51
N VAL A 88 1.71 10.15 -10.37
CA VAL A 88 1.63 8.80 -10.94
C VAL A 88 0.98 8.91 -12.30
N TRP A 89 1.63 8.34 -13.30
CA TRP A 89 1.23 8.33 -14.69
C TRP A 89 0.72 6.94 -15.05
N GLN A 90 -0.41 6.85 -15.75
CA GLN A 90 -0.99 5.59 -16.21
C GLN A 90 -0.86 5.47 -17.72
N PHE A 91 -0.41 4.33 -18.22
CA PHE A 91 -0.33 4.07 -19.65
C PHE A 91 -1.72 4.08 -20.30
N GLU A 92 -1.87 4.80 -21.41
CA GLU A 92 -3.09 4.81 -22.24
C GLU A 92 -3.08 3.61 -23.21
N PRO A 93 -3.93 2.59 -23.06
CA PRO A 93 -3.87 1.40 -23.92
C PRO A 93 -4.10 1.73 -25.40
N GLY A 94 -3.31 1.12 -26.28
CA GLY A 94 -3.38 1.34 -27.73
C GLY A 94 -2.68 2.62 -28.20
N SER A 95 -2.03 3.37 -27.30
CA SER A 95 -1.29 4.59 -27.61
C SER A 95 0.20 4.37 -27.85
N SER A 96 0.66 3.15 -28.14
CA SER A 96 2.08 2.86 -28.37
C SER A 96 2.48 3.00 -29.83
N TRP A 97 3.66 3.56 -30.10
CA TRP A 97 4.25 3.64 -31.45
C TRP A 97 5.77 3.50 -31.39
N THR A 98 6.41 3.33 -32.55
CA THR A 98 7.88 3.33 -32.66
C THR A 98 8.31 4.63 -33.32
N ASP A 99 9.10 5.42 -32.61
CA ASP A 99 9.75 6.62 -33.11
C ASP A 99 11.19 6.29 -33.57
N PRO A 100 11.63 6.74 -34.77
CA PRO A 100 12.95 6.41 -35.29
C PRO A 100 14.13 6.91 -34.45
N VAL A 101 13.94 7.96 -33.64
CA VAL A 101 15.01 8.62 -32.87
C VAL A 101 14.94 8.19 -31.41
N THR A 102 13.74 8.15 -30.85
CA THR A 102 13.49 7.93 -29.42
C THR A 102 13.04 6.50 -29.09
N GLY A 103 12.92 5.63 -30.09
CA GLY A 103 12.57 4.22 -29.92
C GLY A 103 11.09 3.99 -29.62
N HIS A 104 10.77 3.00 -28.80
CA HIS A 104 9.39 2.74 -28.41
C HIS A 104 8.83 3.88 -27.56
N GLN A 105 7.68 4.39 -27.98
CA GLN A 105 6.96 5.48 -27.33
C GLN A 105 5.54 5.04 -26.98
N ALA A 106 4.98 5.67 -25.96
CA ALA A 106 3.62 5.46 -25.48
C ALA A 106 3.09 6.75 -24.85
N ARG A 107 1.76 6.92 -24.81
CA ARG A 107 1.14 8.01 -24.04
C ARG A 107 0.82 7.55 -22.62
N TRP A 108 1.03 8.47 -21.69
CA TRP A 108 0.83 8.30 -20.27
C TRP A 108 0.02 9.47 -19.74
N GLN A 109 -1.06 9.17 -19.03
CA GLN A 109 -1.99 10.15 -18.47
C GLN A 109 -1.74 10.30 -16.97
N SER A 110 -1.69 11.53 -16.47
CA SER A 110 -1.59 11.76 -15.02
C SER A 110 -2.85 11.26 -14.30
N THR A 111 -2.65 10.59 -13.17
CA THR A 111 -3.75 10.10 -12.32
C THR A 111 -4.42 11.21 -11.50
N THR A 112 -3.79 12.38 -11.39
CA THR A 112 -4.32 13.54 -10.64
C THR A 112 -4.85 14.65 -11.55
N ASP A 113 -4.37 14.72 -12.79
CA ASP A 113 -4.84 15.64 -13.82
C ASP A 113 -4.96 14.89 -15.15
N PRO A 114 -6.13 14.32 -15.47
CA PRO A 114 -6.33 13.54 -16.69
C PRO A 114 -6.07 14.30 -18.00
N GLU A 115 -6.03 15.63 -17.98
CA GLU A 115 -5.70 16.44 -19.16
C GLU A 115 -4.18 16.54 -19.38
N ASP A 116 -3.34 16.27 -18.36
CA ASP A 116 -1.88 16.18 -18.51
C ASP A 116 -1.51 14.80 -19.06
N VAL A 117 -1.25 14.76 -20.36
CA VAL A 117 -0.80 13.56 -21.09
C VAL A 117 0.60 13.79 -21.63
N ARG A 118 1.50 12.84 -21.36
CA ARG A 118 2.90 12.89 -21.77
C ARG A 118 3.34 11.62 -22.47
N THR A 119 4.40 11.72 -23.27
CA THR A 119 5.01 10.57 -23.93
C THR A 119 6.07 9.91 -23.03
N SER A 120 6.42 8.66 -23.32
CA SER A 120 7.54 7.97 -22.67
C SER A 120 8.82 8.82 -22.69
N ALA A 121 9.16 9.44 -23.83
CA ALA A 121 10.32 10.32 -23.95
C ALA A 121 10.23 11.56 -23.04
N GLN A 122 9.06 12.21 -22.96
CA GLN A 122 8.85 13.37 -22.10
C GLN A 122 8.98 13.03 -20.60
N LEU A 123 8.63 11.80 -20.23
CA LEU A 123 8.78 11.27 -18.87
C LEU A 123 10.15 10.64 -18.62
N GLY A 124 11.02 10.54 -19.63
CA GLY A 124 12.31 9.85 -19.53
C GLY A 124 12.18 8.33 -19.30
N ILE A 125 11.04 7.74 -19.68
CA ILE A 125 10.79 6.31 -19.55
C ILE A 125 11.49 5.58 -20.70
N ASN A 126 12.50 4.78 -20.37
CA ASN A 126 13.13 3.88 -21.32
C ASN A 126 12.37 2.55 -21.36
N THR A 127 11.44 2.43 -22.31
CA THR A 127 10.66 1.20 -22.51
C THR A 127 11.45 0.22 -23.38
N ARG A 128 12.17 -0.73 -22.75
CA ARG A 128 12.77 -1.87 -23.45
C ARG A 128 11.73 -2.77 -24.12
N SER A 129 10.52 -2.80 -23.56
CA SER A 129 9.36 -3.54 -24.04
C SER A 129 8.15 -2.61 -24.08
N ALA A 130 7.20 -2.87 -24.98
CA ALA A 130 5.96 -2.09 -25.04
C ALA A 130 5.21 -2.18 -23.69
N PRO A 131 4.75 -1.05 -23.12
CA PRO A 131 3.95 -1.06 -21.91
C PRO A 131 2.62 -1.80 -22.15
N VAL A 132 2.09 -2.40 -21.10
CA VAL A 132 0.82 -3.15 -21.15
C VAL A 132 -0.28 -2.42 -20.40
N ALA A 133 -1.53 -2.71 -20.75
CA ALA A 133 -2.69 -2.05 -20.17
C ALA A 133 -2.69 -2.17 -18.63
N GLY A 134 -2.76 -1.03 -17.95
CA GLY A 134 -2.72 -0.94 -16.50
C GLY A 134 -1.35 -0.57 -15.92
N ASP A 135 -0.29 -0.54 -16.71
CA ASP A 135 1.04 -0.10 -16.28
C ASP A 135 1.01 1.34 -15.77
N THR A 136 1.82 1.61 -14.75
CA THR A 136 2.00 2.93 -14.17
C THR A 136 3.47 3.33 -14.12
N TYR A 137 3.73 4.63 -14.14
CA TYR A 137 5.04 5.22 -13.92
C TYR A 137 4.96 6.22 -12.78
N ASP A 138 5.91 6.15 -11.85
CA ASP A 138 6.00 7.03 -10.70
C ASP A 138 7.17 8.00 -10.89
N ASP A 139 6.89 9.29 -11.04
CA ASP A 139 7.93 10.28 -11.33
C ASP A 139 8.90 10.53 -10.17
N ALA A 140 8.45 10.30 -8.93
CA ALA A 140 9.25 10.50 -7.73
C ALA A 140 10.31 9.40 -7.59
N THR A 141 9.96 8.16 -7.93
CA THR A 141 10.90 7.02 -7.89
C THR A 141 11.55 6.75 -9.24
N ARG A 142 11.00 7.31 -10.32
CA ARG A 142 11.34 7.02 -11.72
C ARG A 142 11.20 5.54 -12.07
N GLU A 143 10.30 4.83 -11.40
CA GLU A 143 10.04 3.41 -11.64
C GLU A 143 8.79 3.21 -12.49
N VAL A 144 8.86 2.28 -13.45
CA VAL A 144 7.68 1.74 -14.13
C VAL A 144 7.23 0.50 -13.37
N HIS A 145 5.96 0.47 -12.97
CA HIS A 145 5.30 -0.70 -12.41
C HIS A 145 4.46 -1.35 -13.50
N SER A 146 4.82 -2.58 -13.85
CA SER A 146 4.19 -3.31 -14.96
C SER A 146 3.70 -4.69 -14.55
N SER A 147 2.69 -5.17 -15.28
CA SER A 147 2.22 -6.56 -15.21
C SER A 147 2.79 -7.45 -16.33
N ALA A 148 3.66 -6.92 -17.19
CA ALA A 148 4.19 -7.64 -18.36
C ALA A 148 5.03 -8.88 -18.00
N ASN A 149 5.69 -8.89 -16.84
CA ASN A 149 6.48 -10.02 -16.35
C ASN A 149 5.63 -11.17 -15.78
N ALA A 150 4.30 -11.01 -15.72
CA ALA A 150 3.41 -11.94 -15.06
C ALA A 150 2.52 -12.71 -16.06
N ASP A 151 2.47 -14.03 -15.87
CA ASP A 151 1.60 -14.94 -16.60
C ASP A 151 0.23 -15.02 -15.95
N PHE A 152 -0.81 -14.77 -16.74
CA PHE A 152 -2.20 -14.88 -16.31
C PHE A 152 -2.85 -16.14 -16.91
N SER A 153 -3.49 -16.92 -16.05
CA SER A 153 -4.12 -18.19 -16.41
C SER A 153 -5.51 -18.31 -15.79
N ARG A 154 -6.26 -19.36 -16.17
CA ARG A 154 -7.56 -19.71 -15.58
C ARG A 154 -7.39 -20.90 -14.64
N LYS A 155 -8.09 -20.87 -13.51
CA LYS A 155 -8.34 -22.07 -12.68
C LYS A 155 -9.84 -22.25 -12.54
N GLY A 156 -10.35 -23.42 -12.91
CA GLY A 156 -11.79 -23.67 -13.01
C GLY A 156 -12.47 -22.89 -14.14
N THR A 157 -13.78 -22.79 -14.06
CA THR A 157 -14.70 -22.19 -15.02
C THR A 157 -14.74 -20.66 -14.89
N VAL A 158 -14.02 -20.00 -15.80
CA VAL A 158 -14.14 -18.56 -16.07
C VAL A 158 -14.58 -18.37 -17.51
N SER A 159 -15.80 -17.85 -17.71
CA SER A 159 -16.36 -17.67 -19.06
C SER A 159 -15.46 -16.77 -19.93
N ASP A 160 -15.29 -17.09 -21.21
CA ASP A 160 -14.49 -16.31 -22.16
C ASP A 160 -14.92 -14.84 -22.23
N LYS A 161 -16.21 -14.57 -22.14
CA LYS A 161 -16.74 -13.20 -22.12
C LYS A 161 -16.27 -12.37 -20.91
N ARG A 162 -16.03 -13.01 -19.76
CA ARG A 162 -15.61 -12.33 -18.52
C ARG A 162 -14.10 -12.29 -18.35
N TYR A 163 -13.38 -13.25 -18.93
CA TYR A 163 -11.95 -13.41 -18.70
C TYR A 163 -11.12 -12.15 -19.02
N PRO A 164 -11.27 -11.51 -20.20
CA PRO A 164 -10.47 -10.31 -20.52
C PRO A 164 -10.66 -9.17 -19.51
N ARG A 165 -11.89 -8.93 -19.06
CA ARG A 165 -12.18 -7.91 -18.05
C ARG A 165 -11.54 -8.25 -16.70
N ARG A 166 -11.66 -9.50 -16.27
CA ARG A 166 -11.06 -9.98 -15.02
C ARG A 166 -9.53 -9.97 -15.06
N GLU A 167 -8.94 -10.29 -16.21
CA GLU A 167 -7.50 -10.21 -16.39
C GLU A 167 -7.02 -8.76 -16.31
N LEU A 168 -7.68 -7.84 -17.02
CA LEU A 168 -7.35 -6.41 -16.96
C LEU A 168 -7.45 -5.87 -15.52
N GLN A 169 -8.49 -6.25 -14.78
CA GLN A 169 -8.63 -5.86 -13.37
C GLN A 169 -7.51 -6.43 -12.50
N ALA A 170 -7.17 -7.71 -12.66
CA ALA A 170 -6.07 -8.33 -11.92
C ALA A 170 -4.69 -7.74 -12.28
N ARG A 171 -4.47 -7.36 -13.55
CA ARG A 171 -3.26 -6.66 -14.00
C ARG A 171 -3.11 -5.30 -13.33
N ARG A 172 -4.19 -4.51 -13.28
CA ARG A 172 -4.22 -3.23 -12.54
C ARG A 172 -3.94 -3.42 -11.06
N ALA A 173 -4.58 -4.41 -10.44
CA ALA A 173 -4.35 -4.74 -9.03
C ALA A 173 -2.89 -5.17 -8.76
N LEU A 174 -2.25 -5.90 -9.67
CA LEU A 174 -0.83 -6.27 -9.58
C LEU A 174 0.08 -5.05 -9.69
N VAL A 175 -0.17 -4.17 -10.64
CA VAL A 175 0.59 -2.93 -10.80
C VAL A 175 0.46 -2.06 -9.55
N GLU A 176 -0.75 -1.90 -9.02
CA GLU A 176 -0.99 -1.17 -7.78
C GLU A 176 -0.26 -1.82 -6.59
N ALA A 177 -0.35 -3.14 -6.42
CA ALA A 177 0.36 -3.85 -5.37
C ALA A 177 1.88 -3.61 -5.44
N LYS A 178 2.47 -3.73 -6.64
CA LYS A 178 3.91 -3.49 -6.86
C LYS A 178 4.31 -2.06 -6.51
N GLN A 179 3.52 -1.07 -6.95
CA GLN A 179 3.78 0.33 -6.64
C GLN A 179 3.74 0.59 -5.13
N ARG A 180 2.74 0.04 -4.44
CA ARG A 180 2.59 0.22 -2.99
C ARG A 180 3.71 -0.48 -2.22
N ILE A 181 4.07 -1.70 -2.62
CA ILE A 181 5.21 -2.43 -2.04
C ILE A 181 6.51 -1.64 -2.23
N ALA A 182 6.78 -1.12 -3.44
CA ALA A 182 7.97 -0.34 -3.72
C ALA A 182 8.03 0.95 -2.87
N THR A 183 6.89 1.64 -2.75
CA THR A 183 6.77 2.85 -1.91
C THR A 183 7.01 2.53 -0.44
N ALA A 184 6.37 1.50 0.10
CA ALA A 184 6.54 1.10 1.50
C ALA A 184 7.99 0.65 1.79
N LEU A 185 8.63 -0.06 0.85
CA LEU A 185 10.04 -0.44 0.97
C LEU A 185 10.95 0.79 1.01
N ALA A 186 10.75 1.76 0.10
CA ALA A 186 11.52 3.00 0.10
C ALA A 186 11.35 3.79 1.41
N MET A 187 10.14 3.80 1.99
CA MET A 187 9.91 4.42 3.30
C MET A 187 10.66 3.71 4.42
N LEU A 188 10.66 2.37 4.43
CA LEU A 188 11.41 1.57 5.41
C LEU A 188 12.92 1.81 5.29
N GLU A 189 13.46 1.77 4.08
CA GLU A 189 14.89 1.99 3.81
C GLU A 189 15.33 3.41 4.20
N ALA A 190 14.50 4.42 3.93
CA ALA A 190 14.79 5.81 4.29
C ALA A 190 14.72 6.09 5.80
N ALA A 191 13.87 5.35 6.54
CA ALA A 191 13.69 5.55 7.97
C ALA A 191 14.81 4.93 8.82
N GLY A 192 15.50 3.90 8.32
CA GLY A 192 16.45 3.13 9.10
C GLY A 192 15.81 2.60 10.38
N ASP A 193 16.42 2.89 11.54
CA ASP A 193 15.95 2.39 12.84
C ASP A 193 14.95 3.33 13.54
N GLN A 194 14.55 4.43 12.90
CA GLN A 194 13.74 5.50 13.53
C GLN A 194 12.52 5.86 12.66
N PRO A 195 11.51 4.98 12.59
CA PRO A 195 10.31 5.26 11.82
C PRO A 195 9.52 6.40 12.48
N GLY A 196 9.05 7.34 11.67
CA GLY A 196 8.22 8.46 12.11
C GLY A 196 7.05 8.70 11.17
N GLY A 197 6.16 9.62 11.56
CA GLY A 197 5.07 10.10 10.73
C GLY A 197 4.18 8.97 10.16
N PRO A 198 3.82 9.02 8.87
CA PRO A 198 2.96 8.00 8.23
C PRO A 198 3.51 6.57 8.31
N LEU A 199 4.83 6.39 8.29
CA LEU A 199 5.43 5.05 8.40
C LEU A 199 5.16 4.43 9.78
N LEU A 200 5.36 5.20 10.85
CA LEU A 200 5.10 4.74 12.21
C LEU A 200 3.60 4.46 12.43
N ALA A 201 2.72 5.30 11.90
CA ALA A 201 1.27 5.07 11.95
C ALA A 201 0.87 3.77 11.24
N ALA A 202 1.45 3.49 10.08
CA ALA A 202 1.24 2.25 9.37
C ALA A 202 1.77 1.03 10.12
N LEU A 203 2.94 1.14 10.77
CA LEU A 203 3.49 0.09 11.63
C LEU A 203 2.56 -0.19 12.82
N HIS A 204 2.01 0.84 13.46
CA HIS A 204 1.02 0.69 14.54
C HIS A 204 -0.28 0.03 14.07
N SER A 205 -0.67 0.25 12.81
CA SER A 205 -1.86 -0.32 12.20
C SER A 205 -1.67 -1.81 11.91
N GLY A 206 -0.64 -2.17 11.12
CA GLY A 206 -0.39 -3.55 10.71
C GLY A 206 0.24 -4.43 11.79
N PHE A 207 1.03 -3.86 12.70
CA PHE A 207 1.76 -4.60 13.73
C PHE A 207 1.48 -3.99 15.12
N PRO A 208 0.39 -4.37 15.80
CA PRO A 208 -0.02 -3.77 17.07
C PRO A 208 1.08 -3.71 18.14
N ALA A 209 2.02 -4.66 18.15
CA ALA A 209 3.16 -4.67 19.05
C ALA A 209 4.06 -3.43 18.94
N PHE A 210 4.09 -2.73 17.80
CA PHE A 210 4.88 -1.51 17.64
C PHE A 210 4.37 -0.34 18.51
N ARG A 211 3.08 -0.35 18.90
CA ARG A 211 2.51 0.74 19.72
C ARG A 211 3.09 0.82 21.13
N THR A 212 3.64 -0.28 21.63
CA THR A 212 4.27 -0.38 22.95
C THR A 212 5.75 -0.76 22.87
N ALA A 213 6.29 -0.91 21.66
CA ALA A 213 7.68 -1.27 21.45
C ALA A 213 8.62 -0.12 21.83
N SER A 214 9.65 -0.43 22.60
CA SER A 214 10.78 0.47 22.82
C SER A 214 11.56 0.71 21.51
N PRO A 215 12.33 1.81 21.41
CA PRO A 215 13.19 2.04 20.24
C PRO A 215 14.13 0.87 19.91
N ARG A 216 14.65 0.18 20.93
CA ARG A 216 15.48 -1.01 20.76
C ARG A 216 14.72 -2.18 20.11
N GLN A 217 13.47 -2.40 20.53
CA GLN A 217 12.61 -3.44 19.93
C GLN A 217 12.23 -3.06 18.49
N ILE A 218 11.94 -1.78 18.22
CA ILE A 218 11.68 -1.30 16.86
C ILE A 218 12.87 -1.58 15.94
N ALA A 219 14.09 -1.25 16.39
CA ALA A 219 15.33 -1.52 15.64
C ALA A 219 15.58 -3.03 15.40
N GLU A 220 15.12 -3.91 16.28
CA GLU A 220 15.17 -5.37 16.09
C GLU A 220 14.14 -5.85 15.05
N LEU A 221 12.93 -5.30 15.07
CA LEU A 221 11.80 -5.78 14.28
C LEU A 221 11.76 -5.22 12.85
N LEU A 222 12.23 -3.99 12.64
CA LEU A 222 12.18 -3.33 11.33
C LEU A 222 12.97 -4.05 10.24
N PRO A 223 14.20 -4.55 10.48
CA PRO A 223 14.92 -5.32 9.46
C PRO A 223 14.14 -6.54 8.99
N ARG A 224 13.40 -7.20 9.90
CA ARG A 224 12.53 -8.35 9.58
C ARG A 224 11.38 -7.95 8.65
N ILE A 225 10.70 -6.84 8.95
CA ILE A 225 9.60 -6.34 8.10
C ILE A 225 10.16 -5.94 6.73
N THR A 226 11.25 -5.19 6.70
CA THR A 226 11.93 -4.74 5.47
C THR A 226 12.30 -5.92 4.58
N GLU A 227 12.85 -6.98 5.18
CA GLU A 227 13.21 -8.20 4.46
C GLU A 227 12.00 -8.91 3.84
N VAL A 228 10.87 -9.00 4.56
CA VAL A 228 9.63 -9.57 4.00
C VAL A 228 9.11 -8.72 2.83
N VAL A 229 9.06 -7.40 2.99
CA VAL A 229 8.64 -6.47 1.92
C VAL A 229 9.56 -6.58 0.69
N ARG A 230 10.87 -6.75 0.90
CA ARG A 230 11.85 -6.97 -0.16
C ARG A 230 11.60 -8.28 -0.91
N ARG A 231 11.28 -9.37 -0.22
CA ARG A 231 10.97 -10.68 -0.83
C ARG A 231 9.70 -10.64 -1.67
N ILE A 232 8.63 -10.05 -1.17
CA ILE A 232 7.38 -9.93 -1.96
C ILE A 232 7.59 -9.06 -3.20
N ARG A 233 8.38 -7.97 -3.10
CA ARG A 233 8.75 -7.13 -4.25
C ARG A 233 9.50 -7.96 -5.30
N ALA A 234 10.54 -8.68 -4.86
CA ALA A 234 11.33 -9.52 -5.74
C ALA A 234 10.48 -10.62 -6.40
N GLY A 235 9.62 -11.29 -5.64
CA GLY A 235 8.76 -12.36 -6.14
C GLY A 235 7.72 -11.90 -7.17
N LEU A 236 7.06 -10.75 -6.93
CA LEU A 236 6.09 -10.20 -7.88
C LEU A 236 6.75 -9.60 -9.13
N ASN A 237 8.02 -9.17 -9.03
CA ASN A 237 8.80 -8.64 -10.15
C ASN A 237 9.60 -9.70 -10.92
N ALA A 238 9.65 -10.94 -10.43
CA ALA A 238 10.32 -12.03 -11.13
C ALA A 238 9.66 -12.31 -12.49
N GLU A 239 10.47 -12.61 -13.50
CA GLU A 239 9.98 -13.04 -14.81
C GLU A 239 9.16 -14.33 -14.69
N GLY A 240 7.99 -14.37 -15.32
CA GLY A 240 7.07 -15.51 -15.22
C GLY A 240 6.35 -15.61 -13.87
N ALA A 241 6.16 -14.49 -13.14
CA ALA A 241 5.34 -14.47 -11.95
C ALA A 241 3.91 -14.93 -12.29
N LYS A 242 3.36 -15.93 -11.59
CA LYS A 242 2.11 -16.59 -12.03
C LYS A 242 0.90 -16.14 -11.23
N ILE A 243 -0.14 -15.69 -11.93
CA ILE A 243 -1.46 -15.36 -11.38
C ILE A 243 -2.51 -16.21 -12.09
N ALA A 244 -3.38 -16.86 -11.31
CA ALA A 244 -4.50 -17.64 -11.81
C ALA A 244 -5.82 -16.97 -11.42
N LEU A 245 -6.66 -16.68 -12.40
CA LEU A 245 -8.00 -16.17 -12.17
C LEU A 245 -8.92 -17.35 -11.89
N ALA A 246 -9.33 -17.48 -10.64
CA ALA A 246 -10.15 -18.57 -10.16
C ALA A 246 -11.63 -18.36 -10.51
N GLY A 247 -12.25 -19.41 -11.05
CA GLY A 247 -13.68 -19.54 -11.32
C GLY A 247 -14.48 -20.04 -10.12
N LYS A 248 -15.80 -20.18 -10.28
CA LYS A 248 -16.73 -20.53 -9.19
C LYS A 248 -16.54 -21.95 -8.62
N ASP A 249 -15.99 -22.84 -9.43
CA ASP A 249 -15.71 -24.25 -9.17
C ASP A 249 -14.26 -24.49 -8.73
N ALA A 250 -13.42 -23.46 -8.71
CA ALA A 250 -12.02 -23.58 -8.30
C ALA A 250 -11.83 -23.64 -6.78
N GLN A 251 -12.84 -23.21 -6.01
CA GLN A 251 -12.85 -23.18 -4.56
C GLN A 251 -14.28 -23.38 -4.06
N SER A 252 -14.48 -24.28 -3.11
CA SER A 252 -15.80 -24.61 -2.55
C SER A 252 -16.26 -23.62 -1.48
N ASP A 253 -15.33 -22.98 -0.79
CA ASP A 253 -15.63 -21.96 0.21
C ASP A 253 -15.89 -20.59 -0.45
N PRO A 254 -17.13 -20.05 -0.38
CA PRO A 254 -17.48 -18.77 -1.00
C PRO A 254 -16.86 -17.54 -0.31
N THR A 255 -16.28 -17.71 0.88
CA THR A 255 -15.65 -16.63 1.65
C THR A 255 -14.21 -16.37 1.21
N VAL A 256 -13.55 -17.37 0.62
CA VAL A 256 -12.17 -17.26 0.13
C VAL A 256 -12.11 -16.26 -1.02
N ARG A 257 -11.18 -15.30 -0.93
CA ARG A 257 -10.99 -14.23 -1.92
C ARG A 257 -9.76 -14.45 -2.79
N ALA A 258 -8.72 -15.01 -2.20
CA ALA A 258 -7.51 -15.42 -2.88
C ALA A 258 -6.86 -16.56 -2.09
N TRP A 259 -5.90 -17.25 -2.71
CA TRP A 259 -5.06 -18.22 -2.01
C TRP A 259 -3.78 -18.54 -2.79
N VAL A 260 -2.82 -19.17 -2.13
CA VAL A 260 -1.68 -19.86 -2.75
C VAL A 260 -1.68 -21.31 -2.30
N ASP A 261 -1.47 -22.24 -3.23
CA ASP A 261 -1.48 -23.67 -2.92
C ASP A 261 -0.29 -24.01 -1.98
N PRO A 262 -0.51 -24.78 -0.90
CA PRO A 262 0.55 -25.15 0.03
C PRO A 262 1.62 -26.00 -0.68
N SER A 263 2.89 -25.81 -0.31
CA SER A 263 3.96 -26.69 -0.76
C SER A 263 3.95 -28.01 0.01
N PRO A 264 4.52 -29.12 -0.51
CA PRO A 264 4.71 -30.35 0.27
C PRO A 264 5.44 -30.12 1.60
N ARG A 265 6.37 -29.16 1.62
CA ARG A 265 7.11 -28.77 2.83
C ARG A 265 6.21 -28.07 3.85
N ASP A 266 5.40 -27.12 3.40
CA ASP A 266 4.41 -26.44 4.26
C ASP A 266 3.41 -27.44 4.85
N TYR A 267 2.91 -28.37 4.04
CA TYR A 267 2.05 -29.44 4.52
C TYR A 267 2.72 -30.29 5.61
N LEU A 268 3.98 -30.71 5.38
CA LEU A 268 4.74 -31.48 6.37
C LEU A 268 4.99 -30.68 7.66
N THR A 269 5.30 -29.38 7.56
CA THR A 269 5.49 -28.52 8.73
C THR A 269 4.22 -28.40 9.55
N ARG A 270 3.05 -28.20 8.91
CA ARG A 270 1.76 -28.11 9.62
C ARG A 270 1.37 -29.42 10.31
N LEU A 271 1.70 -30.57 9.71
CA LEU A 271 1.45 -31.88 10.32
C LEU A 271 2.38 -32.17 11.51
N THR A 272 3.63 -31.72 11.45
CA THR A 272 4.66 -32.04 12.47
C THR A 272 4.76 -31.00 13.58
N ASN A 273 4.19 -29.81 13.37
CA ASN A 273 4.20 -28.72 14.34
C ASN A 273 2.78 -28.13 14.52
N PRO A 274 1.90 -28.79 15.31
CA PRO A 274 0.52 -28.33 15.52
C PRO A 274 0.44 -26.97 16.23
N ASP A 275 1.48 -26.58 16.97
CA ASP A 275 1.57 -25.26 17.62
C ASP A 275 2.21 -24.19 16.72
N GLN A 276 2.45 -24.49 15.43
CA GLN A 276 2.98 -23.52 14.48
C GLN A 276 2.10 -22.26 14.42
N MET A 277 0.77 -22.38 14.55
CA MET A 277 -0.15 -21.23 14.59
C MET A 277 -0.02 -20.34 15.82
N LYS A 278 0.72 -20.78 16.85
CA LYS A 278 1.03 -20.00 18.05
C LYS A 278 2.47 -19.49 18.07
N SER A 279 3.28 -19.83 17.05
CA SER A 279 4.69 -19.46 16.99
C SER A 279 4.88 -17.97 16.70
N GLU A 280 5.88 -17.38 17.37
CA GLU A 280 6.35 -16.00 17.17
C GLU A 280 7.61 -15.92 16.28
N GLU A 281 8.19 -17.07 15.93
CA GLU A 281 9.42 -17.19 15.15
C GLU A 281 9.15 -17.01 13.65
N LEU A 282 10.08 -16.36 12.93
CA LEU A 282 10.05 -16.36 11.47
C LEU A 282 10.33 -17.75 10.93
N PRO A 283 9.70 -18.18 9.82
CA PRO A 283 10.22 -19.28 9.07
C PRO A 283 11.43 -18.82 8.26
N THR A 284 12.21 -19.79 7.82
CA THR A 284 13.24 -19.55 6.81
C THR A 284 12.60 -19.18 5.46
N MET A 285 13.35 -18.47 4.61
CA MET A 285 12.98 -18.07 3.24
C MET A 285 12.24 -19.14 2.43
N ASP A 286 12.66 -20.39 2.59
CA ASP A 286 12.34 -21.49 1.69
C ASP A 286 11.11 -22.31 2.12
N ALA A 287 10.30 -21.78 3.04
CA ALA A 287 9.26 -22.55 3.72
C ALA A 287 7.87 -22.48 3.07
N GLY A 288 7.59 -21.54 2.17
CA GLY A 288 6.21 -21.10 1.94
C GLY A 288 5.35 -21.98 1.03
N ARG A 289 5.12 -21.51 -0.18
CA ARG A 289 4.04 -22.03 -1.04
C ARG A 289 4.45 -21.91 -2.50
N SER A 290 4.01 -22.83 -3.36
CA SER A 290 4.40 -22.88 -4.78
C SER A 290 3.19 -22.63 -5.69
N GLY A 291 3.34 -22.75 -7.01
CA GLY A 291 2.21 -22.62 -7.96
C GLY A 291 1.96 -21.18 -8.42
N PRO A 292 0.73 -20.75 -8.71
CA PRO A 292 0.37 -19.34 -8.93
C PRO A 292 -0.30 -18.72 -7.69
N ILE A 293 -0.46 -17.39 -7.67
CA ILE A 293 -1.41 -16.72 -6.78
C ILE A 293 -2.80 -16.83 -7.41
N HIS A 294 -3.76 -17.43 -6.71
CA HIS A 294 -5.12 -17.60 -7.20
C HIS A 294 -6.01 -16.45 -6.73
N LEU A 295 -6.72 -15.80 -7.64
CA LEU A 295 -7.61 -14.67 -7.34
C LEU A 295 -9.05 -14.99 -7.73
N MET A 296 -9.97 -14.97 -6.76
CA MET A 296 -11.41 -14.91 -7.02
C MET A 296 -11.77 -13.51 -7.55
N GLU A 297 -12.97 -13.34 -8.12
CA GLU A 297 -13.39 -12.04 -8.69
C GLU A 297 -13.40 -10.92 -7.64
N SER A 298 -13.82 -11.25 -6.42
CA SER A 298 -13.80 -10.35 -5.25
C SER A 298 -12.41 -10.15 -4.65
N GLY A 299 -11.42 -10.95 -5.03
CA GLY A 299 -10.03 -10.86 -4.56
C GLY A 299 -9.11 -10.08 -5.49
N GLN A 300 -9.60 -9.48 -6.57
CA GLN A 300 -8.78 -8.76 -7.54
C GLN A 300 -8.47 -7.33 -7.08
N SER A 301 -7.74 -7.22 -5.96
CA SER A 301 -7.29 -5.96 -5.38
C SER A 301 -5.83 -6.06 -4.90
N ALA A 302 -5.19 -4.91 -4.72
CA ALA A 302 -3.82 -4.86 -4.21
C ALA A 302 -3.68 -5.52 -2.82
N TRP A 303 -4.72 -5.45 -1.98
CA TRP A 303 -4.74 -6.10 -0.66
C TRP A 303 -4.47 -7.60 -0.74
N TYR A 304 -5.29 -8.32 -1.49
CA TYR A 304 -5.16 -9.77 -1.59
C TYR A 304 -3.89 -10.18 -2.31
N LEU A 305 -3.43 -9.40 -3.30
CA LEU A 305 -2.14 -9.67 -3.94
C LEU A 305 -0.96 -9.52 -2.98
N VAL A 306 -0.96 -8.49 -2.11
CA VAL A 306 0.07 -8.34 -1.06
C VAL A 306 -0.02 -9.49 -0.07
N HIS A 307 -1.22 -9.80 0.42
CA HIS A 307 -1.47 -10.90 1.35
C HIS A 307 -0.94 -12.24 0.81
N GLU A 308 -1.37 -12.64 -0.39
CA GLU A 308 -0.95 -13.90 -1.00
C GLU A 308 0.53 -13.92 -1.40
N ALA A 309 1.08 -12.79 -1.86
CA ALA A 309 2.51 -12.67 -2.12
C ALA A 309 3.33 -12.88 -0.83
N THR A 310 2.82 -12.42 0.31
CA THR A 310 3.47 -12.60 1.61
C THR A 310 3.51 -14.08 2.00
N HIS A 311 2.41 -14.83 1.82
CA HIS A 311 2.44 -16.29 2.00
C HIS A 311 3.45 -16.95 1.08
N ARG A 312 3.41 -16.60 -0.20
CA ARG A 312 4.19 -17.25 -1.25
C ARG A 312 5.68 -17.04 -1.10
N PHE A 313 6.09 -15.79 -0.95
CA PHE A 313 7.48 -15.37 -1.08
C PHE A 313 8.15 -15.13 0.28
N ALA A 314 7.38 -15.05 1.37
CA ALA A 314 7.91 -14.86 2.71
C ALA A 314 7.48 -15.94 3.72
N GLY A 315 6.58 -16.86 3.34
CA GLY A 315 6.19 -17.99 4.19
C GLY A 315 5.34 -17.62 5.40
N THR A 316 4.63 -16.49 5.35
CA THR A 316 3.68 -16.10 6.40
C THR A 316 2.47 -17.03 6.44
N LEU A 317 1.67 -16.88 7.49
CA LEU A 317 0.49 -17.69 7.82
C LEU A 317 -0.74 -16.80 8.05
N ASP A 318 -1.90 -17.44 8.12
CA ASP A 318 -3.21 -16.83 8.34
C ASP A 318 -3.57 -16.92 9.83
N TYR A 319 -2.85 -16.22 10.69
CA TYR A 319 -3.11 -16.25 12.12
C TYR A 319 -4.41 -15.55 12.50
N GLN A 320 -4.68 -14.42 11.85
CA GLN A 320 -5.88 -13.64 12.10
C GLN A 320 -6.15 -12.76 10.90
N TYR A 321 -7.40 -12.82 10.40
CA TYR A 321 -7.84 -11.86 9.40
C TYR A 321 -7.90 -10.45 10.00
N SER A 322 -7.45 -9.47 9.22
CA SER A 322 -7.40 -8.08 9.65
C SER A 322 -8.81 -7.53 9.92
N PRO A 323 -9.03 -6.82 11.04
CA PRO A 323 -10.27 -6.10 11.29
C PRO A 323 -10.38 -4.78 10.53
N TYR A 324 -9.38 -4.42 9.71
CA TYR A 324 -9.22 -3.10 9.09
C TYR A 324 -10.48 -2.56 8.39
N GLU A 325 -11.11 -3.35 7.51
CA GLU A 325 -12.31 -2.87 6.80
C GLU A 325 -13.47 -2.61 7.76
N ASP A 326 -13.58 -3.42 8.80
CA ASP A 326 -14.66 -3.30 9.79
C ASP A 326 -14.40 -2.14 10.75
N GLU A 327 -13.14 -1.89 11.11
CA GLU A 327 -12.73 -0.71 11.88
C GLU A 327 -13.02 0.59 11.12
N LEU A 328 -12.81 0.63 9.79
CA LEU A 328 -13.15 1.79 8.96
C LEU A 328 -14.67 1.98 8.81
N LYS A 329 -15.43 0.89 8.71
CA LYS A 329 -16.91 0.95 8.69
C LYS A 329 -17.44 1.45 10.03
N GLU A 330 -16.91 0.94 11.14
CA GLU A 330 -17.25 1.39 12.49
C GLU A 330 -16.96 2.89 12.65
N GLU A 331 -15.80 3.37 12.20
CA GLU A 331 -15.50 4.82 12.23
C GLU A 331 -16.45 5.66 11.39
N SER A 332 -16.72 5.22 10.16
CA SER A 332 -17.63 5.94 9.27
C SER A 332 -19.03 6.03 9.86
N PHE A 333 -19.48 4.94 10.51
CA PHE A 333 -20.74 4.89 11.22
C PHE A 333 -20.76 5.85 12.42
N GLU A 334 -19.73 5.82 13.28
CA GLU A 334 -19.64 6.71 14.44
C GLU A 334 -19.55 8.19 14.03
N ALA A 335 -18.81 8.51 12.97
CA ALA A 335 -18.74 9.87 12.43
C ALA A 335 -20.11 10.36 11.93
N GLY A 336 -20.90 9.49 11.29
CA GLY A 336 -22.26 9.80 10.88
C GLY A 336 -23.22 10.00 12.07
N MET A 337 -23.05 9.24 13.15
CA MET A 337 -23.86 9.33 14.36
C MET A 337 -23.51 10.51 15.25
N ALA A 338 -22.28 11.04 15.19
CA ALA A 338 -21.82 12.12 16.05
C ALA A 338 -22.69 13.39 15.99
N GLY A 339 -23.36 13.65 14.86
CA GLY A 339 -24.31 14.77 14.71
C GLY A 339 -25.72 14.49 15.26
N ALA A 340 -26.04 13.23 15.55
CA ALA A 340 -27.37 12.78 16.02
C ALA A 340 -27.43 12.55 17.54
N VAL A 341 -26.28 12.46 18.21
CA VAL A 341 -26.17 12.26 19.67
C VAL A 341 -25.58 13.50 20.35
N GLY A 342 -25.76 13.60 21.67
CA GLY A 342 -25.16 14.70 22.45
C GLY A 342 -23.62 14.63 22.45
N PRO A 343 -22.91 15.77 22.59
CA PRO A 343 -21.44 15.79 22.55
C PRO A 343 -20.75 14.86 23.58
N GLY A 344 -21.34 14.71 24.77
CA GLY A 344 -20.83 13.80 25.80
C GLY A 344 -20.93 12.33 25.39
N GLU A 345 -22.08 11.92 24.85
CA GLU A 345 -22.29 10.56 24.34
C GLU A 345 -21.37 10.26 23.14
N ALA A 346 -21.24 11.20 22.20
CA ALA A 346 -20.30 11.06 21.09
C ALA A 346 -18.86 10.81 21.58
N ALA A 347 -18.40 11.57 22.57
CA ALA A 347 -17.06 11.41 23.14
C ALA A 347 -16.88 10.07 23.88
N GLU A 348 -17.92 9.57 24.57
CA GLU A 348 -17.88 8.26 25.23
C GLU A 348 -17.82 7.12 24.23
N ARG A 349 -18.63 7.18 23.16
CA ARG A 349 -18.61 6.19 22.07
C ARG A 349 -17.27 6.16 21.36
N ASP A 350 -16.70 7.34 21.10
CA ASP A 350 -15.37 7.47 20.50
C ASP A 350 -14.29 6.83 21.39
N ARG A 351 -14.31 7.12 22.69
CA ARG A 351 -13.40 6.51 23.67
C ARG A 351 -13.57 4.99 23.75
N ALA A 352 -14.80 4.50 23.72
CA ALA A 352 -15.09 3.07 23.74
C ALA A 352 -14.55 2.37 22.48
N MET A 353 -14.71 2.97 21.31
CA MET A 353 -14.21 2.45 20.05
C MET A 353 -12.68 2.42 19.99
N ILE A 354 -12.02 3.51 20.39
CA ILE A 354 -10.54 3.55 20.53
C ILE A 354 -10.07 2.50 21.56
N GLY A 355 -10.80 2.34 22.67
CA GLY A 355 -10.49 1.34 23.70
C GLY A 355 -10.52 -0.12 23.20
N LYS A 356 -11.33 -0.45 22.18
CA LYS A 356 -11.33 -1.78 21.56
C LYS A 356 -9.99 -2.10 20.87
N ARG A 357 -9.27 -1.04 20.46
CA ARG A 357 -8.04 -1.08 19.66
C ARG A 357 -6.78 -0.94 20.50
N ALA A 358 -6.90 -0.97 21.83
CA ALA A 358 -5.74 -1.01 22.71
C ALA A 358 -4.94 -2.31 22.52
N VAL A 359 -3.61 -2.23 22.57
CA VAL A 359 -2.72 -3.41 22.56
C VAL A 359 -3.08 -4.33 23.72
N ARG A 360 -3.10 -5.64 23.46
CA ARG A 360 -3.43 -6.67 24.45
C ARG A 360 -2.23 -7.57 24.73
N PRO A 361 -2.17 -8.18 25.92
CA PRO A 361 -1.20 -9.23 26.23
C PRO A 361 -1.21 -10.33 25.16
N PRO A 362 -0.04 -10.79 24.67
CA PRO A 362 0.02 -11.85 23.67
C PRO A 362 -0.59 -13.19 24.10
N GLY A 363 -0.76 -13.42 25.40
CA GLY A 363 -1.44 -14.59 25.95
C GLY A 363 -2.97 -14.56 25.83
N GLU A 364 -3.57 -13.41 25.48
CA GLU A 364 -5.02 -13.31 25.21
C GLU A 364 -5.39 -13.82 23.81
N TYR A 365 -4.42 -14.07 22.93
CA TYR A 365 -4.66 -14.59 21.59
C TYR A 365 -5.14 -16.04 21.64
N THR A 366 -6.36 -16.28 21.15
CA THR A 366 -6.98 -17.63 21.18
C THR A 366 -6.65 -18.46 19.94
N GLY A 367 -6.29 -17.81 18.84
CA GLY A 367 -6.07 -18.46 17.53
C GLY A 367 -7.32 -19.01 16.86
N GLN A 368 -8.50 -18.76 17.43
CA GLN A 368 -9.76 -19.17 16.83
C GLN A 368 -10.19 -18.17 15.76
N HIS A 369 -10.63 -18.68 14.61
CA HIS A 369 -11.33 -17.87 13.61
C HIS A 369 -12.70 -17.49 14.15
N GLU A 370 -12.79 -16.30 14.73
CA GLU A 370 -13.97 -15.84 15.44
C GLU A 370 -14.71 -14.76 14.64
N SER A 371 -16.04 -14.74 14.76
CA SER A 371 -16.85 -13.61 14.33
C SER A 371 -16.52 -12.34 15.14
N GLN A 372 -16.94 -11.18 14.64
CA GLN A 372 -16.89 -9.94 15.43
C GLN A 372 -17.68 -10.12 16.74
N PRO A 373 -17.26 -9.50 17.86
CA PRO A 373 -16.15 -8.54 18.05
C PRO A 373 -14.79 -9.17 18.41
N ALA A 374 -14.70 -10.50 18.46
CA ALA A 374 -13.55 -11.18 19.02
C ALA A 374 -12.33 -11.18 18.06
N MET A 375 -12.56 -11.04 16.75
CA MET A 375 -11.53 -10.77 15.74
C MET A 375 -10.62 -9.57 16.07
N GLN A 376 -11.19 -8.41 16.47
CA GLN A 376 -10.40 -7.24 16.87
C GLN A 376 -9.53 -7.56 18.09
N ARG A 377 -10.09 -8.25 19.09
CA ARG A 377 -9.35 -8.65 20.29
C ARG A 377 -8.14 -9.52 19.95
N ASN A 378 -8.34 -10.54 19.11
CA ASN A 378 -7.24 -11.40 18.67
C ASN A 378 -6.19 -10.63 17.88
N TRP A 379 -6.59 -9.70 17.00
CA TRP A 379 -5.65 -8.84 16.26
C TRP A 379 -4.72 -8.07 17.21
N TYR A 380 -5.29 -7.37 18.19
CA TYR A 380 -4.53 -6.59 19.16
C TYR A 380 -3.75 -7.43 20.18
N ALA A 381 -4.04 -8.74 20.26
CA ALA A 381 -3.30 -9.72 21.04
C ALA A 381 -2.25 -10.50 20.23
N LEU A 382 -2.05 -10.21 18.93
CA LEU A 382 -1.08 -10.95 18.12
C LEU A 382 0.36 -10.82 18.65
N GLY A 383 0.73 -9.69 19.24
CA GLY A 383 2.11 -9.45 19.70
C GLY A 383 3.11 -9.63 18.55
N ARG A 384 4.22 -10.37 18.79
CA ARG A 384 5.22 -10.66 17.75
C ARG A 384 4.69 -11.60 16.65
N ARG A 385 3.59 -12.32 16.89
CA ARG A 385 2.94 -13.17 15.87
C ARG A 385 2.42 -12.36 14.70
N ALA A 386 2.16 -11.06 14.86
CA ALA A 386 1.76 -10.20 13.75
C ALA A 386 2.81 -10.18 12.62
N LEU A 387 4.09 -10.43 12.93
CA LEU A 387 5.16 -10.50 11.93
C LEU A 387 5.12 -11.78 11.09
N MET A 388 4.27 -12.73 11.47
CA MET A 388 3.96 -13.98 10.78
C MET A 388 2.62 -13.95 10.05
N ASN A 389 1.84 -12.89 10.22
CA ASN A 389 0.49 -12.81 9.70
C ASN A 389 0.47 -12.06 8.37
N ALA A 390 -0.02 -12.68 7.29
CA ALA A 390 -0.01 -12.07 5.96
C ALA A 390 -0.82 -10.76 5.91
N ASP A 391 -1.96 -10.73 6.60
CA ASP A 391 -2.82 -9.55 6.68
C ASP A 391 -2.16 -8.36 7.38
N SER A 392 -1.22 -8.59 8.29
CA SER A 392 -0.45 -7.51 8.92
C SER A 392 0.37 -6.75 7.89
N TYR A 393 0.96 -7.45 6.92
CA TYR A 393 1.73 -6.84 5.84
C TYR A 393 0.84 -6.15 4.81
N ALA A 394 -0.31 -6.74 4.46
CA ALA A 394 -1.30 -6.07 3.63
C ALA A 394 -1.74 -4.75 4.28
N GLN A 395 -2.22 -4.80 5.52
CA GLN A 395 -2.64 -3.60 6.26
C GLN A 395 -1.51 -2.56 6.35
N PHE A 396 -0.30 -2.97 6.73
CA PHE A 396 0.87 -2.09 6.81
C PHE A 396 1.16 -1.40 5.47
N ILE A 397 1.29 -2.16 4.37
CA ILE A 397 1.70 -1.61 3.07
C ILE A 397 0.62 -0.70 2.50
N LEU A 398 -0.66 -1.07 2.59
CA LEU A 398 -1.74 -0.21 2.13
C LEU A 398 -1.80 1.09 2.95
N THR A 399 -1.71 0.99 4.28
CA THR A 399 -1.76 2.15 5.18
C THR A 399 -0.57 3.09 4.95
N ALA A 400 0.65 2.55 4.86
CA ALA A 400 1.87 3.33 4.61
C ALA A 400 1.81 4.13 3.30
N THR A 401 1.03 3.64 2.34
CA THR A 401 0.92 4.21 0.99
C THR A 401 -0.38 4.98 0.76
N GLY A 402 -1.00 5.46 1.84
CA GLY A 402 -2.10 6.42 1.79
C GLY A 402 -3.50 5.82 1.87
N ALA A 403 -3.65 4.52 2.17
CA ALA A 403 -4.96 4.01 2.56
C ALA A 403 -5.35 4.55 3.95
N PRO A 404 -6.65 4.78 4.22
CA PRO A 404 -7.10 5.30 5.51
C PRO A 404 -6.59 4.45 6.68
N THR A 405 -6.03 5.07 7.71
CA THR A 405 -5.60 4.35 8.92
C THR A 405 -6.72 4.40 9.94
N PRO A 406 -7.18 3.26 10.50
CA PRO A 406 -8.04 3.28 11.67
C PRO A 406 -7.39 4.10 12.79
N ARG A 407 -8.18 4.89 13.50
CA ARG A 407 -7.79 5.65 14.70
C ARG A 407 -7.47 4.70 15.84
N THR A 408 -6.47 5.04 16.64
CA THR A 408 -5.87 4.13 17.63
C THR A 408 -5.45 4.84 18.89
#